data_AF-A0A7T8JV38-F1
#
_entry.id   AF-A0A7T8JV38-F1
#
_cell.length_a   1.000
_cell.length_b   1.000
_cell.length_c   1.000
_cell.angle_alpha   90.00
_cell.angle_beta   90.00
_cell.angle_gamma   90.00
#
_symmetry.space_group_name_H-M   'P 1'
#
loop_
_entity.id
_entity.type
_entity.pdbx_description
1 polymer ?
#
loop_
_entity_poly.entity_id
_entity_poly.type
_entity_poly.pdbx_seq_one_letter_code
_entity_poly.pdbx_strand_id
1 'polypeptide(L)' 'METQRHEIAVMIRAHHDTSGIVRILGVDRHTVHRRKIGEIDPEAAYNAFKENPEMTMTEFAEKNSVARTTVSNAV' A
#
# COMPACT_ATOMS: atom_id res chain seq x y z
N MET A 1 10.29 -14.86 11.69
CA MET A 1 9.45 -14.29 10.61
C MET A 1 8.92 -12.87 10.92
N GLU A 2 9.37 -12.21 11.98
CA GLU A 2 8.95 -10.84 12.33
C GLU A 2 9.88 -9.76 11.72
N THR A 3 11.18 -10.06 11.62
CA THR A 3 12.22 -9.17 11.09
C THR A 3 11.95 -8.71 9.65
N GLN A 4 11.65 -9.65 8.74
CA GLN A 4 11.36 -9.31 7.34
C GLN A 4 10.14 -8.39 7.17
N ARG A 5 9.15 -8.46 8.06
CA ARG A 5 7.97 -7.58 7.99
C ARG A 5 8.34 -6.15 8.35
N HIS A 6 9.18 -5.98 9.36
CA HIS A 6 9.68 -4.68 9.77
C HIS A 6 10.59 -4.07 8.70
N GLU A 7 11.51 -4.86 8.13
CA GLU A 7 12.42 -4.42 7.08
C GLU A 7 11.69 -3.97 5.81
N ILE A 8 10.64 -4.71 5.39
CA ILE A 8 9.79 -4.30 4.27
C ILE A 8 9.12 -2.96 4.56
N ALA A 9 8.57 -2.76 5.77
CA ALA A 9 7.90 -1.51 6.15
C ALA A 9 8.86 -0.32 6.19
N VAL A 10 10.08 -0.52 6.72
CA VAL A 10 11.14 0.51 6.71
C VAL A 10 11.46 0.94 5.28
N MET A 11 11.59 -0.02 4.36
CA MET A 11 11.93 0.28 2.97
C MET A 11 10.77 0.93 2.20
N ILE A 12 9.52 0.55 2.50
CA ILE A 12 8.32 1.23 1.98
C ILE A 12 8.30 2.70 2.43
N ARG A 13 8.56 2.97 3.71
CA ARG A 13 8.62 4.33 4.27
C ARG A 13 9.78 5.15 3.70
N ALA A 14 10.88 4.49 3.34
CA ALA A 14 12.00 5.10 2.63
C ALA A 14 11.73 5.31 1.12
N HIS A 15 10.49 5.12 0.66
CA HIS A 15 10.05 5.31 -0.73
C HIS A 15 10.78 4.41 -1.76
N HIS A 16 11.31 3.26 -1.34
CA HIS A 16 11.82 2.28 -2.30
C HIS A 16 10.66 1.69 -3.13
N ASP A 17 10.89 1.53 -4.43
CA ASP A 17 9.98 0.80 -5.29
C ASP A 17 9.99 -0.70 -4.96
N THR A 18 8.92 -1.40 -5.34
CA THR A 18 8.75 -2.82 -5.03
C THR A 18 9.89 -3.69 -5.58
N SER A 19 10.46 -3.35 -6.74
CA SER A 19 11.57 -4.12 -7.32
C SER A 19 12.86 -3.93 -6.53
N GLY A 20 13.12 -2.70 -6.06
CA GLY A 20 14.22 -2.39 -5.14
C GLY A 20 14.12 -3.19 -3.83
N ILE A 21 12.92 -3.26 -3.24
CA ILE A 21 12.68 -4.01 -1.99
C ILE A 21 12.91 -5.51 -2.18
N VAL A 22 12.38 -6.09 -3.26
CA VAL A 22 12.57 -7.50 -3.60
C VAL A 22 14.05 -7.83 -3.79
N ARG A 23 14.81 -6.95 -4.47
CA ARG A 23 16.24 -7.16 -4.73
C ARG A 23 17.09 -7.09 -3.47
N ILE A 24 16.77 -6.19 -2.55
CA ILE A 24 17.56 -5.96 -1.32
C ILE A 24 17.24 -7.02 -0.26
N LEU A 25 15.96 -7.32 -0.03
CA LEU A 25 15.54 -8.22 1.04
C LEU A 25 15.38 -9.68 0.57
N GLY A 26 15.43 -9.95 -0.74
CA GLY A 26 15.24 -11.28 -1.30
C GLY A 26 13.83 -11.84 -1.06
N VAL A 27 12.84 -10.97 -0.86
CA VAL A 27 11.45 -11.34 -0.56
C VAL A 27 10.61 -11.38 -1.83
N ASP A 28 9.55 -12.19 -1.83
CA ASP A 28 8.64 -12.26 -2.96
C ASP A 28 7.83 -10.95 -3.15
N ARG A 29 7.56 -10.58 -4.42
CA ARG A 29 6.82 -9.37 -4.78
C ARG A 29 5.43 -9.33 -4.13
N HIS A 30 4.73 -10.47 -4.06
CA HIS A 30 3.41 -10.56 -3.43
C HIS A 30 3.49 -10.22 -1.93
N THR A 31 4.57 -10.61 -1.27
CA THR A 31 4.81 -10.30 0.16
C THR A 31 4.97 -8.80 0.38
N VAL A 32 5.74 -8.12 -0.48
CA VAL A 32 5.91 -6.66 -0.43
C VAL A 32 4.58 -5.94 -0.70
N HIS A 33 3.85 -6.38 -1.73
CA HIS A 33 2.57 -5.77 -2.12
C HIS A 33 1.51 -5.90 -1.01
N ARG A 34 1.37 -7.09 -0.43
CA ARG A 34 0.46 -7.34 0.70
C ARG A 34 0.76 -6.42 1.89
N ARG A 35 2.05 -6.14 2.15
CA ARG A 35 2.48 -5.27 3.26
C ARG A 35 2.22 -3.80 2.97
N LYS A 36 2.47 -3.37 1.74
CA LYS A 36 2.23 -2.00 1.28
C LYS A 36 0.74 -1.62 1.35
N ILE A 37 -0.14 -2.56 1.00
CA ILE A 37 -1.60 -2.40 1.01
C ILE A 37 -2.22 -2.33 2.41
N GLY A 38 -1.49 -2.76 3.45
CA GLY A 38 -2.02 -2.88 4.82
C GLY A 38 -1.76 -1.70 5.75
N GLU A 39 -1.12 -0.61 5.30
CA GLU A 39 -0.74 0.51 6.18
C GLU A 39 -1.82 1.60 6.34
N ILE A 40 -2.84 1.65 5.47
CA ILE A 40 -3.97 2.58 5.64
C ILE A 40 -5.21 1.85 6.14
N ASP A 41 -5.82 2.42 7.17
CA ASP A 41 -7.13 2.03 7.67
C ASP A 41 -8.20 2.21 6.57
N PRO A 42 -9.10 1.23 6.35
CA PRO A 42 -10.13 1.32 5.33
C PRO A 42 -11.03 2.57 5.44
N GLU A 43 -11.32 3.01 6.66
CA GLU A 43 -12.15 4.20 6.92
C GLU A 43 -11.38 5.48 6.59
N ALA A 44 -10.07 5.52 6.88
CA ALA A 44 -9.19 6.60 6.47
C ALA A 44 -9.05 6.68 4.93
N ALA A 45 -8.94 5.53 4.25
CA ALA A 45 -8.97 5.47 2.78
C ALA A 45 -10.28 6.03 2.22
N TYR A 46 -11.42 5.68 2.81
CA TYR A 46 -12.71 6.19 2.37
C TYR A 46 -12.85 7.69 2.54
N ASN A 47 -12.52 8.22 3.72
CA ASN A 47 -12.61 9.65 3.99
C ASN A 47 -11.74 10.46 3.03
N ALA A 48 -10.49 10.03 2.81
CA ALA A 48 -9.60 10.68 1.86
C ALA A 48 -10.08 10.56 0.40
N PHE A 49 -10.74 9.46 0.02
CA PHE A 49 -11.38 9.33 -1.30
C PHE A 49 -12.56 10.29 -1.44
N LYS A 50 -13.40 10.40 -0.39
CA LYS A 50 -14.55 11.29 -0.34
C LYS A 50 -14.18 12.77 -0.48
N GLU A 51 -13.03 13.16 0.07
CA GLU A 51 -12.49 14.52 -0.06
C GLU A 51 -11.92 14.82 -1.46
N ASN A 52 -11.79 13.81 -2.32
CA ASN A 52 -11.26 13.93 -3.68
C ASN A 52 -12.19 13.28 -4.73
N PRO A 53 -13.43 13.77 -4.90
CA PRO A 53 -14.45 13.13 -5.74
C PRO A 53 -14.13 13.11 -7.25
N GLU A 54 -13.17 13.92 -7.69
CA GLU A 54 -12.70 13.95 -9.09
C GLU A 54 -11.67 12.85 -9.41
N MET A 55 -11.10 12.21 -8.38
CA MET A 55 -10.07 11.19 -8.54
C MET A 55 -10.72 9.81 -8.71
N THR A 56 -10.25 9.01 -9.68
CA THR A 56 -10.76 7.65 -9.82
C THR A 56 -10.28 6.75 -8.67
N MET A 57 -11.04 5.70 -8.34
CA MET A 57 -10.65 4.76 -7.28
C MET A 57 -9.29 4.09 -7.55
N THR A 58 -8.93 3.90 -8.82
CA THR A 58 -7.63 3.33 -9.21
C THR A 58 -6.50 4.30 -8.91
N GLU A 59 -6.64 5.56 -9.32
CA GLU A 59 -5.64 6.60 -9.05
C GLU A 59 -5.49 6.85 -7.55
N PHE A 60 -6.61 6.86 -6.82
CA PHE A 60 -6.61 6.99 -5.37
C PHE A 60 -5.90 5.80 -4.71
N ALA A 61 -6.18 4.58 -5.17
CA ALA A 61 -5.55 3.36 -4.66
C ALA A 61 -4.04 3.35 -4.89
N GLU A 62 -3.58 3.78 -6.07
CA GLU A 62 -2.15 3.89 -6.38
C GLU A 62 -1.47 4.97 -5.55
N LYS A 63 -2.07 6.16 -5.45
CA LYS A 63 -1.53 7.30 -4.70
C LYS A 63 -1.41 7.00 -3.20
N ASN A 64 -2.43 6.35 -2.64
CA ASN A 64 -2.46 6.02 -1.21
C ASN A 64 -1.92 4.61 -0.92
N SER A 65 -1.42 3.90 -1.95
CA SER A 65 -0.89 2.54 -1.83
C SER A 65 -1.84 1.56 -1.15
N VAL A 66 -3.15 1.71 -1.39
CA VAL A 66 -4.21 0.83 -0.88
C VAL A 66 -4.74 -0.07 -2.00
N ALA A 67 -5.35 -1.20 -1.65
CA ALA A 67 -6.01 -2.01 -2.67
C ALA A 67 -7.26 -1.29 -3.16
N ARG A 68 -7.50 -1.35 -4.47
CA ARG A 68 -8.76 -0.88 -5.07
C ARG A 68 -9.99 -1.51 -4.40
N THR A 69 -9.90 -2.78 -4.00
CA THR A 69 -10.97 -3.47 -3.26
C THR A 69 -11.19 -2.88 -1.87
N THR A 70 -10.15 -2.38 -1.21
CA THR A 70 -10.30 -1.67 0.07
C THR A 70 -11.10 -0.38 -0.10
N VAL A 71 -10.81 0.39 -1.16
CA VAL A 71 -11.58 1.58 -1.52
C VAL A 71 -13.01 1.20 -1.89
N SER A 72 -13.20 0.16 -2.71
CA SER A 72 -14.52 -0.31 -3.15
C SER A 72 -15.39 -0.90 -2.05
N ASN A 73 -14.80 -1.49 -1.02
CA ASN A 73 -15.55 -1.98 0.14
C ASN A 73 -15.95 -0.87 1.10
N ALA A 74 -15.33 0.30 0.97
CA ALA A 74 -15.57 1.43 1.85
C ALA A 74 -16.52 2.48 1.24
N VAL A 75 -16.71 2.47 -0.09
CA VAL A 75 -17.65 3.33 -0.84
C VAL A 75 -19.07 2.79 -0.84
#